data_AF-A0AAD6WEZ6-F1
#
_entry.id   AF-A0AAD6WEZ6-F1
#
_cell.length_a   1.000
_cell.length_b   1.000
_cell.length_c   1.000
_cell.angle_alpha   90.00
_cell.angle_beta   90.00
_cell.angle_gamma   90.00
#
_symmetry.space_group_name_H-M   'P 1'
#
loop_
_entity.id
_entity.type
_entity.pdbx_description
1 polymer ?
#
loop_
_entity_poly.entity_id
_entity_poly.type
_entity_poly.pdbx_seq_one_letter_code
_entity_poly.pdbx_strand_id
1 'polypeptide(L)'
;MPALSTAGSATTTATSSLALLNHEKPASKLLRSLSNPVKFPLNFKTVKNRKLSIEAKSAISSSNLSTTNAVSAFSAPSSLKSRLQNGETLYGIFLLSFSPTIAEIAGQSGYDFAVVDMEHGPGGITDALHCLRALAATQTPAILRLPESSPTWAKKALDLGPQGIMFPMIESPKMARKAVSYCRFPPEGIRGSAHTVVRASGYGNDEGYLSNYTDELLIMCQVESEEGVKKAEEISAVDGVDCVQMGPLDLSASMGYLWDPGHKKVREMMREAERGVLEGGAYLCGFAMPHDGPINLKTRGYHMVSGTVDLGLFRNAAVDDVRKFKMSLIQGSDDEVGGSKDGDEKYWSE
;
A
#
# COMPACT_ATOMS: atom_id res chain seq x y z
N MET A 1 28.08 -43.06 -50.07
CA MET A 1 27.41 -44.06 -49.20
C MET A 1 26.35 -43.37 -48.37
N PRO A 2 25.06 -43.68 -48.57
CA PRO A 2 24.09 -43.59 -47.49
C PRO A 2 23.39 -44.93 -47.31
N ALA A 3 23.21 -45.34 -46.06
CA ALA A 3 22.50 -46.55 -45.69
C ALA A 3 21.79 -46.32 -44.35
N LEU A 4 20.45 -46.55 -44.38
CA LEU A 4 19.61 -47.06 -43.29
C LEU A 4 19.50 -46.19 -42.01
N SER A 5 18.44 -46.24 -41.19
CA SER A 5 17.22 -47.03 -41.16
C SER A 5 16.31 -46.46 -40.06
N THR A 6 15.01 -46.60 -40.30
CA THR A 6 13.85 -46.66 -39.40
C THR A 6 14.08 -47.07 -37.93
N ALA A 7 13.28 -46.46 -37.03
CA ALA A 7 12.50 -47.05 -35.91
C ALA A 7 12.14 -45.91 -34.91
N GLY A 8 11.02 -45.85 -34.21
CA GLY A 8 9.88 -46.74 -34.03
C GLY A 8 8.89 -46.06 -33.08
N SER A 9 7.61 -46.41 -33.20
CA SER A 9 6.54 -45.99 -32.30
C SER A 9 6.66 -46.69 -30.95
N ALA A 10 6.48 -45.95 -29.86
CA ALA A 10 6.14 -46.52 -28.56
C ALA A 10 5.04 -45.69 -27.90
N THR A 11 3.80 -46.15 -28.09
CA THR A 11 2.66 -45.84 -27.22
C THR A 11 2.92 -46.42 -25.84
N THR A 12 2.94 -45.57 -24.82
CA THR A 12 2.87 -46.00 -23.41
C THR A 12 1.71 -45.28 -22.74
N THR A 13 0.61 -46.01 -22.61
CA THR A 13 -0.47 -45.75 -21.66
C THR A 13 0.01 -46.14 -20.27
N ALA A 14 0.06 -45.19 -19.34
CA ALA A 14 0.16 -45.47 -17.91
C ALA A 14 -0.87 -44.62 -17.16
N THR A 15 -1.84 -45.35 -16.63
CA THR A 15 -2.95 -44.98 -15.75
C THR A 15 -2.52 -44.17 -14.53
N SER A 16 -3.16 -43.03 -14.29
CA SER A 16 -3.15 -42.36 -12.97
C SER A 16 -4.35 -42.87 -12.15
N SER A 17 -4.06 -43.53 -11.03
CA SER A 17 -5.04 -43.87 -10.01
C SER A 17 -5.19 -42.70 -9.03
N LEU A 18 -6.34 -42.02 -9.09
CA LEU A 18 -6.81 -41.14 -8.03
C LEU A 18 -7.14 -42.00 -6.79
N ALA A 19 -6.40 -41.82 -5.70
CA ALA A 19 -6.79 -42.29 -4.39
C ALA A 19 -7.54 -41.17 -3.65
N LEU A 20 -8.88 -41.31 -3.63
CA LEU A 20 -9.80 -40.57 -2.77
C LEU A 20 -9.57 -40.99 -1.31
N LEU A 21 -9.20 -40.04 -0.45
CA LEU A 21 -9.26 -40.20 1.00
C LEU A 21 -10.47 -39.41 1.53
N ASN A 22 -11.55 -40.16 1.74
CA ASN A 22 -12.67 -39.77 2.59
C ASN A 22 -12.19 -39.68 4.04
N HIS A 23 -12.42 -38.55 4.70
CA HIS A 23 -12.64 -38.57 6.14
C HIS A 23 -13.74 -37.58 6.53
N GLU A 24 -14.70 -38.16 7.24
CA GLU A 24 -15.97 -37.61 7.69
C GLU A 24 -15.82 -36.50 8.73
N LYS A 25 -16.72 -35.52 8.66
CA LYS A 25 -17.03 -34.60 9.78
C LYS A 25 -17.97 -35.31 10.77
N PRO A 26 -17.90 -34.96 12.06
CA PRO A 26 -19.09 -34.91 12.89
C PRO A 26 -19.40 -33.48 13.33
N ALA A 27 -20.69 -33.15 13.24
CA ALA A 27 -21.27 -31.89 13.67
C ALA A 27 -21.44 -31.81 15.20
N SER A 28 -21.43 -30.56 15.68
CA SER A 28 -22.23 -30.00 16.78
C SER A 28 -22.29 -30.73 18.13
N LYS A 29 -21.72 -30.10 19.17
CA LYS A 29 -22.29 -29.95 20.53
C LYS A 29 -21.33 -29.12 21.41
N LEU A 30 -21.67 -27.86 21.69
CA LEU A 30 -21.83 -27.29 23.04
C LEU A 30 -22.03 -25.77 22.96
N LEU A 31 -23.28 -25.35 23.20
CA LEU A 31 -23.62 -24.02 23.70
C LEU A 31 -23.83 -24.18 25.22
N ARG A 32 -23.12 -23.39 26.04
CA ARG A 32 -23.66 -22.61 27.19
C ARG A 32 -22.56 -22.02 28.08
N SER A 33 -22.81 -20.76 28.46
CA SER A 33 -22.29 -20.05 29.65
C SER A 33 -20.81 -19.67 29.59
N LEU A 34 -20.42 -18.40 29.61
CA LEU A 34 -20.55 -17.52 30.78
C LEU A 34 -20.62 -16.04 30.36
N SER A 35 -21.66 -15.36 30.83
CA SER A 35 -21.73 -13.91 30.95
C SER A 35 -21.12 -13.50 32.30
N ASN A 36 -20.18 -12.55 32.29
CA ASN A 36 -19.90 -11.69 33.44
C ASN A 36 -19.29 -10.36 32.98
N PRO A 37 -19.87 -9.20 33.35
CA PRO A 37 -19.33 -7.90 32.97
C PRO A 37 -18.23 -7.46 33.96
N VAL A 38 -17.05 -7.14 33.44
CA VAL A 38 -15.96 -6.54 34.21
C VAL A 38 -16.22 -5.03 34.33
N LYS A 39 -16.36 -4.53 35.56
CA LYS A 39 -16.44 -3.10 35.89
C LYS A 39 -15.03 -2.54 36.07
N PHE A 40 -14.68 -1.49 35.33
CA PHE A 40 -13.48 -0.68 35.55
C PHE A 40 -13.81 0.57 36.39
N PRO A 41 -12.98 0.95 37.40
CA PRO A 41 -13.12 2.23 38.07
C PRO A 41 -12.42 3.33 37.28
N LEU A 42 -13.18 4.35 36.87
CA LEU A 42 -12.64 5.63 36.37
C LEU A 42 -12.19 6.47 37.57
N ASN A 43 -10.91 6.84 37.61
CA ASN A 43 -10.39 7.83 38.55
C ASN A 43 -9.89 9.05 37.76
N PHE A 44 -10.72 10.07 37.64
CA PHE A 44 -10.35 11.35 37.04
C PHE A 44 -9.64 12.21 38.09
N LYS A 45 -8.35 12.50 37.88
CA LYS A 45 -7.67 13.59 38.58
C LYS A 45 -7.74 14.86 37.73
N THR A 46 -8.38 15.87 38.29
CA THR A 46 -8.55 17.22 37.77
C THR A 46 -7.20 17.91 37.60
N VAL A 47 -6.83 18.29 36.37
CA VAL A 47 -5.69 19.19 36.10
C VAL A 47 -6.21 20.62 36.01
N LYS A 48 -5.62 21.51 36.83
CA LYS A 48 -5.97 22.93 36.93
C LYS A 48 -5.50 23.70 35.69
N ASN A 49 -6.41 24.45 35.10
CA ASN A 49 -6.15 25.48 34.08
C ASN A 49 -5.15 26.53 34.59
N ARG A 50 -4.06 26.77 33.84
CA ARG A 50 -3.28 28.01 33.92
C ARG A 50 -3.74 28.95 32.81
N LYS A 51 -4.27 30.11 33.23
CA LYS A 51 -4.48 31.28 32.37
C LYS A 51 -3.13 31.78 31.85
N LEU A 52 -3.00 31.96 30.54
CA LEU A 52 -2.03 32.88 29.96
C LEU A 52 -2.81 33.94 29.18
N SER A 53 -2.75 35.15 29.70
CA SER A 53 -3.18 36.39 29.09
C SER A 53 -2.01 36.99 28.31
N ILE A 54 -2.22 37.31 27.02
CA ILE A 54 -1.38 38.27 26.30
C ILE A 54 -2.29 39.24 25.55
N GLU A 55 -2.06 40.52 25.82
CA GLU A 55 -2.79 41.69 25.38
C GLU A 55 -2.63 41.96 23.89
N ALA A 56 -3.73 42.41 23.28
CA ALA A 56 -3.76 43.01 21.96
C ALA A 56 -3.16 44.42 22.00
N LYS A 57 -2.25 44.74 21.07
CA LYS A 57 -1.93 46.12 20.70
C LYS A 57 -2.21 46.33 19.22
N SER A 58 -3.11 47.27 18.96
CA SER A 58 -3.45 47.80 17.65
C SER A 58 -2.34 48.73 17.13
N ALA A 59 -2.07 48.69 15.83
CA ALA A 59 -1.62 49.86 15.08
C ALA A 59 -2.17 49.77 13.65
N ILE A 60 -3.02 50.74 13.31
CA ILE A 60 -3.53 51.01 11.97
C ILE A 60 -2.50 51.89 11.26
N SER A 61 -2.14 51.57 10.00
CA SER A 61 -1.70 52.59 9.04
C SER A 61 -1.80 52.11 7.59
N SER A 62 -2.36 53.00 6.78
CA SER A 62 -2.15 53.22 5.34
C SER A 62 -2.59 52.13 4.35
N SER A 63 -3.78 52.38 3.83
CA SER A 63 -4.25 52.13 2.46
C SER A 63 -3.17 51.89 1.40
N ASN A 64 -3.22 50.71 0.79
CA ASN A 64 -2.91 50.54 -0.62
C ASN A 64 -4.00 49.65 -1.23
N LEU A 65 -4.84 50.24 -2.08
CA LEU A 65 -5.78 49.54 -2.93
C LEU A 65 -4.97 48.86 -4.04
N SER A 66 -4.44 47.68 -3.73
CA SER A 66 -3.95 46.74 -4.73
C SER A 66 -5.09 45.79 -5.03
N THR A 67 -5.48 45.74 -6.30
CA THR A 67 -6.38 44.75 -6.91
C THR A 67 -5.96 43.33 -6.51
N THR A 68 -6.56 42.80 -5.44
CA THR A 68 -6.47 41.39 -5.10
C THR A 68 -7.40 40.62 -6.01
N ASN A 69 -6.86 40.11 -7.12
CA ASN A 69 -7.27 38.78 -7.56
C ASN A 69 -6.73 37.80 -6.50
N ALA A 70 -7.45 37.72 -5.37
CA ALA A 70 -7.35 36.58 -4.48
C ALA A 70 -7.99 35.41 -5.21
N VAL A 71 -7.24 34.83 -6.16
CA VAL A 71 -7.37 33.42 -6.43
C VAL A 71 -7.12 32.80 -5.07
N SER A 72 -8.17 32.25 -4.45
CA SER A 72 -8.06 31.45 -3.24
C SER A 72 -6.86 30.54 -3.45
N ALA A 73 -5.77 30.80 -2.74
CA ALA A 73 -4.65 29.89 -2.69
C ALA A 73 -5.23 28.62 -2.08
N PHE A 74 -5.62 27.68 -2.94
CA PHE A 74 -5.78 26.30 -2.52
C PHE A 74 -4.44 25.96 -1.88
N SER A 75 -4.43 25.87 -0.54
CA SER A 75 -3.27 25.37 0.16
C SER A 75 -2.89 24.07 -0.53
N ALA A 76 -1.68 23.98 -1.05
CA ALA A 76 -1.20 22.74 -1.62
C ALA A 76 -1.44 21.63 -0.58
N PRO A 77 -1.99 20.47 -0.97
CA PRO A 77 -2.17 19.37 -0.04
C PRO A 77 -0.82 19.04 0.60
N SER A 78 -0.79 18.88 1.92
CA SER A 78 0.42 18.57 2.68
C SER A 78 1.06 17.28 2.15
N SER A 79 2.38 17.27 1.96
CA SER A 79 3.11 16.09 1.51
C SER A 79 2.98 14.93 2.50
N LEU A 80 3.11 13.68 2.02
CA LEU A 80 3.11 12.51 2.91
C LEU A 80 4.14 12.64 4.03
N LYS A 81 5.34 13.15 3.72
CA LYS A 81 6.42 13.35 4.69
C LYS A 81 6.02 14.35 5.79
N SER A 82 5.39 15.46 5.42
CA SER A 82 4.87 16.44 6.39
C SER A 82 3.77 15.86 7.28
N ARG A 83 2.84 15.07 6.71
CA ARG A 83 1.78 14.40 7.48
C ARG A 83 2.35 13.40 8.48
N LEU A 84 3.36 12.62 8.09
CA LEU A 84 4.06 11.69 9.00
C LEU A 84 4.81 12.43 10.11
N GLN A 85 5.47 13.55 9.81
CA GLN A 85 6.11 14.41 10.81
C GLN A 85 5.11 14.98 11.82
N ASN A 86 3.87 15.24 11.39
CA ASN A 86 2.78 15.67 12.25
C ASN A 86 2.15 14.53 13.08
N GLY A 87 2.67 13.31 12.98
CA GLY A 87 2.22 12.16 13.75
C GLY A 87 0.95 11.49 13.21
N GLU A 88 0.58 11.76 11.96
CA GLU A 88 -0.56 11.09 11.33
C GLU A 88 -0.25 9.61 11.05
N THR A 89 -1.29 8.75 11.18
CA THR A 89 -1.26 7.39 10.64
C THR A 89 -1.98 7.39 9.31
N LEU A 90 -1.28 7.03 8.24
CA LEU A 90 -1.78 7.07 6.86
C LEU A 90 -2.27 5.71 6.40
N TYR A 91 -3.39 5.67 5.70
CA TYR A 91 -3.98 4.46 5.15
C TYR A 91 -4.02 4.49 3.62
N GLY A 92 -3.48 3.44 2.98
CA GLY A 92 -3.34 3.40 1.53
C GLY A 92 -3.79 2.10 0.88
N ILE A 93 -3.65 2.07 -0.44
CA ILE A 93 -4.03 0.95 -1.32
C ILE A 93 -2.89 0.63 -2.29
N PHE A 94 -2.72 -0.64 -2.64
CA PHE A 94 -1.87 -1.06 -3.75
C PHE A 94 -2.68 -1.16 -5.04
N LEU A 95 -2.14 -0.59 -6.12
CA LEU A 95 -2.70 -0.58 -7.47
C LEU A 95 -1.82 -1.42 -8.40
N LEU A 96 -2.28 -2.63 -8.72
CA LEU A 96 -1.58 -3.57 -9.60
C LEU A 96 -2.21 -3.63 -11.00
N SER A 97 -3.43 -3.12 -11.18
CA SER A 97 -4.14 -3.18 -12.45
C SER A 97 -3.57 -2.28 -13.55
N PHE A 98 -2.79 -1.27 -13.17
CA PHE A 98 -2.35 -0.17 -14.05
C PHE A 98 -3.50 0.55 -14.79
N SER A 99 -4.72 0.46 -14.27
CA SER A 99 -5.87 1.16 -14.83
C SER A 99 -5.94 2.59 -14.27
N PRO A 100 -5.80 3.64 -15.11
CA PRO A 100 -5.96 5.02 -14.65
C PRO A 100 -7.37 5.28 -14.11
N THR A 101 -8.39 4.59 -14.64
CA THR A 101 -9.77 4.67 -14.12
C THR A 101 -9.87 4.14 -12.70
N ILE A 102 -9.25 2.99 -12.41
CA ILE A 102 -9.24 2.44 -11.04
C ILE A 102 -8.42 3.33 -10.11
N ALA A 103 -7.31 3.88 -10.59
CA ALA A 103 -6.50 4.84 -9.83
C ALA A 103 -7.28 6.11 -9.47
N GLU A 104 -8.07 6.66 -10.40
CA GLU A 104 -8.95 7.82 -10.15
C GLU A 104 -10.05 7.49 -9.12
N ILE A 105 -10.71 6.34 -9.25
CA ILE A 105 -11.70 5.86 -8.27
C ILE A 105 -11.05 5.73 -6.88
N ALA A 106 -9.85 5.15 -6.80
CA ALA A 106 -9.12 5.04 -5.55
C ALA A 106 -8.83 6.42 -4.94
N GLY A 107 -8.42 7.39 -5.76
CA GLY A 107 -8.16 8.75 -5.27
C GLY A 107 -9.41 9.47 -4.74
N GLN A 108 -10.59 9.16 -5.28
CA GLN A 108 -11.87 9.66 -4.78
C GLN A 108 -12.40 8.90 -3.55
N SER A 109 -11.81 7.75 -3.20
CA SER A 109 -12.30 6.87 -2.13
C SER A 109 -11.80 7.25 -0.74
N GLY A 110 -10.96 8.28 -0.61
CA GLY A 110 -10.45 8.77 0.68
C GLY A 110 -9.20 8.03 1.19
N TYR A 111 -8.46 7.35 0.31
CA TYR A 111 -7.13 6.85 0.66
C TYR A 111 -6.14 8.02 0.84
N ASP A 112 -5.26 7.90 1.83
CA ASP A 112 -4.20 8.90 2.09
C ASP A 112 -3.06 8.82 1.07
N PHE A 113 -2.85 7.64 0.49
CA PHE A 113 -1.89 7.39 -0.57
C PHE A 113 -2.26 6.14 -1.38
N ALA A 114 -1.69 6.03 -2.59
CA ALA A 114 -1.75 4.82 -3.39
C ALA A 114 -0.35 4.38 -3.81
N VAL A 115 -0.07 3.08 -3.73
CA VAL A 115 1.16 2.46 -4.24
C VAL A 115 0.88 1.91 -5.63
N VAL A 116 1.48 2.50 -6.66
CA VAL A 116 1.47 1.95 -8.02
C VAL A 116 2.60 0.93 -8.11
N ASP A 117 2.25 -0.32 -8.33
CA ASP A 117 3.15 -1.45 -8.15
C ASP A 117 3.72 -1.97 -9.49
N MET A 118 4.97 -1.60 -9.77
CA MET A 118 5.72 -2.10 -10.94
C MET A 118 6.50 -3.39 -10.67
N GLU A 119 6.43 -3.96 -9.46
CA GLU A 119 7.14 -5.20 -9.14
C GLU A 119 6.31 -6.44 -9.45
N HIS A 120 5.04 -6.46 -9.03
CA HIS A 120 4.15 -7.60 -9.25
C HIS A 120 3.01 -7.32 -10.22
N GLY A 121 2.73 -6.06 -10.53
CA GLY A 121 1.81 -5.73 -11.61
C GLY A 121 2.50 -5.83 -12.99
N PRO A 122 1.73 -5.97 -14.09
CA PRO A 122 2.29 -6.22 -15.42
C PRO A 122 2.83 -4.97 -16.13
N GLY A 123 2.58 -3.77 -15.59
CA GLY A 123 2.91 -2.50 -16.23
C GLY A 123 4.31 -1.99 -15.91
N GLY A 124 4.74 -1.00 -16.70
CA GLY A 124 6.02 -0.31 -16.51
C GLY A 124 5.86 1.21 -16.32
N ILE A 125 6.93 1.95 -16.63
CA ILE A 125 6.99 3.41 -16.47
C ILE A 125 5.85 4.13 -17.21
N THR A 126 5.52 3.70 -18.43
CA THR A 126 4.46 4.34 -19.24
C THR A 126 3.09 4.14 -18.59
N ASP A 127 2.78 2.92 -18.15
CA ASP A 127 1.50 2.59 -17.52
C ASP A 127 1.36 3.29 -16.16
N ALA A 128 2.46 3.30 -15.38
CA ALA A 128 2.54 4.04 -14.12
C ALA A 128 2.24 5.53 -14.31
N LEU A 129 2.79 6.17 -15.34
CA LEU A 129 2.54 7.59 -15.63
C LEU A 129 1.04 7.91 -15.77
N HIS A 130 0.25 7.03 -16.39
CA HIS A 130 -1.19 7.23 -16.52
C HIS A 130 -1.89 7.16 -15.15
N CYS A 131 -1.52 6.21 -14.29
CA CYS A 131 -2.04 6.13 -12.92
C CYS A 131 -1.64 7.36 -12.08
N LEU A 132 -0.39 7.82 -12.20
CA LEU A 132 0.09 9.02 -11.49
C LEU A 132 -0.67 10.28 -11.92
N ARG A 133 -1.07 10.39 -13.19
CA ARG A 133 -1.89 11.51 -13.67
C ARG A 133 -3.31 11.47 -13.09
N ALA A 134 -3.92 10.29 -13.02
CA ALA A 134 -5.24 10.12 -12.41
C ALA A 134 -5.24 10.43 -10.91
N LEU A 135 -4.23 9.96 -10.17
CA LEU A 135 -4.05 10.26 -8.75
C LEU A 135 -3.76 11.75 -8.51
N ALA A 136 -2.98 12.40 -9.38
CA ALA A 136 -2.74 13.84 -9.29
C ALA A 136 -4.02 14.67 -9.50
N ALA A 137 -4.91 14.24 -10.41
CA ALA A 137 -6.19 14.92 -10.64
C ALA A 137 -7.13 14.86 -9.42
N THR A 138 -6.96 13.85 -8.56
CA THR A 138 -7.70 13.66 -7.31
C THR A 138 -6.93 14.12 -6.07
N GLN A 139 -5.73 14.71 -6.26
CA GLN A 139 -4.84 15.16 -5.19
C GLN A 139 -4.40 14.05 -4.23
N THR A 140 -4.41 12.79 -4.68
CA THR A 140 -3.96 11.65 -3.88
C THR A 140 -2.47 11.40 -4.10
N PRO A 141 -1.64 11.42 -3.03
CA PRO A 141 -0.23 11.08 -3.12
C PRO A 141 0.01 9.68 -3.71
N ALA A 142 0.94 9.59 -4.66
CA ALA A 142 1.34 8.34 -5.28
C ALA A 142 2.74 7.91 -4.83
N ILE A 143 2.90 6.62 -4.57
CA ILE A 143 4.17 5.95 -4.30
C ILE A 143 4.43 4.97 -5.44
N LEU A 144 5.65 4.92 -5.96
CA LEU A 144 6.04 3.91 -6.95
C LEU A 144 6.88 2.82 -6.30
N ARG A 145 6.39 1.58 -6.32
CA ARG A 145 7.22 0.41 -6.01
C ARG A 145 7.97 -0.03 -7.25
N LEU A 146 9.30 -0.10 -7.14
CA LEU A 146 10.18 -0.42 -8.25
C LEU A 146 10.23 -1.93 -8.52
N PRO A 147 10.51 -2.37 -9.76
CA PRO A 147 10.71 -3.80 -10.06
C PRO A 147 11.94 -4.41 -9.36
N GLU A 148 12.96 -3.59 -9.08
CA GLU A 148 14.17 -3.98 -8.35
C GLU A 148 14.86 -2.72 -7.81
N SER A 149 15.81 -2.90 -6.88
CA SER A 149 16.62 -1.80 -6.35
C SER A 149 17.80 -1.46 -7.27
N SER A 150 17.54 -0.65 -8.31
CA SER A 150 18.58 -0.21 -9.24
C SER A 150 18.48 1.27 -9.62
N PRO A 151 19.62 1.93 -9.94
CA PRO A 151 19.64 3.36 -10.29
C PRO A 151 18.86 3.65 -11.58
N THR A 152 18.75 2.66 -12.48
CA THR A 152 18.01 2.80 -13.75
C THR A 152 16.51 2.94 -13.50
N TRP A 153 15.93 2.05 -12.69
CA TRP A 153 14.52 2.12 -12.34
C TRP A 153 14.21 3.33 -11.47
N ALA A 154 15.06 3.60 -10.47
CA ALA A 154 14.90 4.76 -9.59
C ALA A 154 14.85 6.07 -10.39
N LYS A 155 15.83 6.31 -11.26
CA LYS A 155 15.87 7.52 -12.09
C LYS A 155 14.59 7.69 -12.93
N LYS A 156 14.19 6.65 -13.67
CA LYS A 156 12.99 6.71 -14.52
C LYS A 156 11.71 6.95 -13.72
N ALA A 157 11.57 6.28 -12.58
CA ALA A 157 10.41 6.42 -11.71
C ALA A 157 10.34 7.81 -11.08
N LEU A 158 11.47 8.32 -10.56
CA LEU A 158 11.55 9.65 -9.97
C LEU A 158 11.24 10.77 -10.96
N ASP A 159 11.60 10.61 -12.23
CA ASP A 159 11.30 11.58 -13.29
C ASP A 159 9.79 11.68 -13.59
N LEU A 160 9.00 10.67 -13.20
CA LEU A 160 7.54 10.75 -13.25
C LEU A 160 6.97 11.64 -12.14
N GLY A 161 7.71 11.94 -11.07
CA GLY A 161 7.25 12.75 -9.94
C GLY A 161 6.27 12.06 -8.99
N PRO A 162 6.60 10.90 -8.41
CA PRO A 162 5.85 10.35 -7.27
C PRO A 162 6.19 11.13 -5.98
N GLN A 163 5.32 11.06 -4.97
CA GLN A 163 5.64 11.56 -3.61
C GLN A 163 6.45 10.55 -2.80
N GLY A 164 6.47 9.28 -3.20
CA GLY A 164 7.32 8.27 -2.58
C GLY A 164 7.84 7.25 -3.58
N ILE A 165 8.95 6.63 -3.22
CA ILE A 165 9.57 5.55 -3.99
C ILE A 165 9.92 4.40 -3.06
N MET A 166 9.54 3.19 -3.44
CA MET A 166 9.73 1.98 -2.64
C MET A 166 10.67 1.02 -3.36
N PHE A 167 11.75 0.67 -2.67
CA PHE A 167 12.76 -0.26 -3.13
C PHE A 167 12.49 -1.65 -2.54
N PRO A 168 12.21 -2.68 -3.36
CA PRO A 168 11.97 -4.03 -2.87
C PRO A 168 13.26 -4.68 -2.35
N MET A 169 13.12 -5.75 -1.57
CA MET A 169 14.20 -6.66 -1.19
C MET A 169 15.46 -5.96 -0.62
N ILE A 170 15.30 -5.02 0.30
CA ILE A 170 16.43 -4.38 0.99
C ILE A 170 16.88 -5.24 2.18
N GLU A 171 18.07 -5.85 2.05
CA GLU A 171 18.56 -6.82 3.03
C GLU A 171 19.75 -6.33 3.88
N SER A 172 20.19 -5.08 3.69
CA SER A 172 21.31 -4.52 4.45
C SER A 172 21.33 -2.98 4.47
N PRO A 173 21.98 -2.38 5.47
CA PRO A 173 22.21 -0.92 5.52
C PRO A 173 22.99 -0.40 4.30
N LYS A 174 23.86 -1.24 3.71
CA LYS A 174 24.60 -0.91 2.49
C LYS A 174 23.67 -0.80 1.28
N MET A 175 22.67 -1.67 1.16
CA MET A 175 21.66 -1.60 0.10
C MET A 175 20.75 -0.38 0.30
N ALA A 176 20.34 -0.11 1.54
CA ALA A 176 19.57 1.09 1.88
C ALA A 176 20.32 2.39 1.52
N ARG A 177 21.61 2.51 1.87
CA ARG A 177 22.45 3.66 1.46
C ARG A 177 22.53 3.84 -0.07
N LYS A 178 22.55 2.73 -0.82
CA LYS A 178 22.51 2.78 -2.28
C LYS A 178 21.14 3.25 -2.78
N ALA A 179 20.05 2.74 -2.23
CA ALA A 179 18.70 3.18 -2.58
C ALA A 179 18.54 4.70 -2.37
N VAL A 180 19.00 5.22 -1.22
CA VAL A 180 19.03 6.67 -0.94
C VAL A 180 19.86 7.43 -1.98
N SER A 181 21.06 6.94 -2.31
CA SER A 181 21.91 7.62 -3.29
C SER A 181 21.32 7.63 -4.70
N TYR A 182 20.46 6.67 -5.06
CA TYR A 182 19.75 6.69 -6.34
C TYR A 182 18.71 7.81 -6.43
N CYS A 183 18.25 8.33 -5.29
CA CYS A 183 17.24 9.38 -5.20
C CYS A 183 17.81 10.80 -5.12
N ARG A 184 19.07 10.94 -4.69
CA ARG A 184 19.73 12.25 -4.49
C ARG A 184 20.60 12.63 -5.70
N PHE A 185 20.60 13.92 -6.05
CA PHE A 185 21.54 14.45 -7.05
C PHE A 185 22.98 14.51 -6.47
N PRO A 186 24.03 14.60 -7.30
CA PRO A 186 25.37 14.87 -6.81
C PRO A 186 25.46 16.23 -6.09
N PRO A 187 26.30 16.36 -5.04
CA PRO A 187 27.23 15.35 -4.51
C PRO A 187 26.64 14.31 -3.54
N GLU A 188 25.38 14.45 -3.11
CA GLU A 188 24.75 13.61 -2.08
C GLU A 188 24.26 12.24 -2.62
N GLY A 189 24.25 12.07 -3.94
CA GLY A 189 23.88 10.82 -4.59
C GLY A 189 24.34 10.75 -6.05
N ILE A 190 23.68 9.88 -6.80
CA ILE A 190 24.03 9.54 -8.18
C ILE A 190 22.85 9.70 -9.16
N ARG A 191 21.77 10.37 -8.74
CA ARG A 191 20.62 10.64 -9.63
C ARG A 191 21.08 11.51 -10.80
N GLY A 192 20.78 11.06 -12.03
CA GLY A 192 21.05 11.84 -13.24
C GLY A 192 20.14 13.08 -13.31
N SER A 193 20.71 14.22 -13.70
CA SER A 193 19.96 15.48 -13.77
C SER A 193 19.28 15.66 -15.13
N ALA A 194 17.95 15.63 -15.12
CA ALA A 194 17.08 16.01 -16.25
C ALA A 194 15.88 16.85 -15.77
N HIS A 195 16.00 17.45 -14.58
CA HIS A 195 14.92 18.18 -13.90
C HIS A 195 14.37 19.38 -14.71
N THR A 196 15.01 19.83 -15.78
CA THR A 196 14.48 20.92 -16.61
C THR A 196 13.39 20.47 -17.59
N VAL A 197 13.19 19.16 -17.79
CA VAL A 197 12.31 18.63 -18.85
C VAL A 197 11.38 17.48 -18.42
N VAL A 198 11.47 17.02 -17.17
CA VAL A 198 10.72 15.85 -16.67
C VAL A 198 9.46 16.27 -15.90
N ARG A 199 8.52 15.33 -15.72
CA ARG A 199 7.24 15.61 -15.03
C ARG A 199 7.45 16.01 -13.57
N ALA A 200 8.44 15.43 -12.90
CA ALA A 200 8.72 15.67 -11.48
C ALA A 200 8.85 17.15 -11.09
N SER A 201 9.35 17.97 -12.01
CA SER A 201 9.56 19.42 -11.83
C SER A 201 8.56 20.25 -12.63
N GLY A 202 7.41 19.67 -12.97
CA GLY A 202 6.41 20.34 -13.82
C GLY A 202 6.97 20.72 -15.20
N TYR A 203 7.87 19.90 -15.77
CA TYR A 203 8.56 20.19 -17.04
C TYR A 203 9.43 21.45 -16.98
N GLY A 204 10.08 21.69 -15.83
CA GLY A 204 10.94 22.85 -15.59
C GLY A 204 10.21 24.10 -15.09
N ASN A 205 8.89 24.02 -14.86
CA ASN A 205 8.11 25.14 -14.33
C ASN A 205 8.11 25.22 -12.79
N ASP A 206 8.51 24.16 -12.10
CA ASP A 206 8.70 24.17 -10.65
C ASP A 206 10.12 24.64 -10.30
N GLU A 207 10.24 25.94 -10.01
CA GLU A 207 11.49 26.57 -9.59
C GLU A 207 12.00 26.05 -8.22
N GLY A 208 11.10 25.54 -7.37
CA GLY A 208 11.42 25.01 -6.04
C GLY A 208 11.82 23.54 -6.02
N TYR A 209 11.73 22.84 -7.16
CA TYR A 209 11.97 21.40 -7.23
C TYR A 209 13.33 20.98 -6.64
N LEU A 210 14.42 21.65 -7.05
CA LEU A 210 15.77 21.29 -6.60
C LEU A 210 16.03 21.59 -5.13
N SER A 211 15.34 22.58 -4.55
CA SER A 211 15.47 22.91 -3.13
C SER A 211 14.62 22.00 -2.24
N ASN A 212 13.51 21.48 -2.76
CA ASN A 212 12.50 20.83 -1.93
C ASN A 212 12.47 19.30 -2.06
N TYR A 213 13.06 18.72 -3.12
CA TYR A 213 12.87 17.29 -3.41
C TYR A 213 13.29 16.35 -2.27
N THR A 214 14.28 16.73 -1.44
CA THR A 214 14.70 15.93 -0.27
C THR A 214 13.68 15.94 0.87
N ASP A 215 12.94 17.04 0.99
CA ASP A 215 11.98 17.31 2.05
C ASP A 215 10.57 16.83 1.65
N GLU A 216 10.34 16.58 0.37
CA GLU A 216 9.05 16.14 -0.17
C GLU A 216 9.03 14.64 -0.52
N LEU A 217 10.13 14.09 -1.03
CA LEU A 217 10.20 12.69 -1.42
C LEU A 217 10.33 11.77 -0.19
N LEU A 218 9.46 10.75 -0.14
CA LEU A 218 9.63 9.60 0.76
C LEU A 218 10.45 8.50 0.10
N ILE A 219 11.55 8.11 0.74
CA ILE A 219 12.38 6.97 0.33
C ILE A 219 12.05 5.78 1.24
N MET A 220 11.45 4.74 0.67
CA MET A 220 11.01 3.55 1.40
C MET A 220 11.89 2.35 1.06
N CYS A 221 12.40 1.66 2.10
CA CYS A 221 13.06 0.37 1.97
C CYS A 221 12.09 -0.74 2.36
N GLN A 222 11.77 -1.65 1.45
CA GLN A 222 10.97 -2.83 1.78
C GLN A 222 11.88 -3.93 2.34
N VAL A 223 11.59 -4.34 3.56
CA VAL A 223 12.34 -5.35 4.33
C VAL A 223 11.44 -6.56 4.51
N GLU A 224 11.78 -7.61 3.79
CA GLU A 224 10.86 -8.73 3.56
C GLU A 224 11.55 -10.09 3.39
N SER A 225 12.84 -10.17 3.74
CA SER A 225 13.56 -11.43 3.86
C SER A 225 14.06 -11.63 5.29
N GLU A 226 14.32 -12.88 5.67
CA GLU A 226 14.93 -13.20 6.97
C GLU A 226 16.22 -12.40 7.20
N GLU A 227 17.06 -12.24 6.18
CA GLU A 227 18.31 -11.48 6.26
C GLU A 227 18.11 -9.97 6.45
N GLY A 228 17.11 -9.39 5.78
CA GLY A 228 16.77 -7.99 5.95
C GLY A 228 16.13 -7.70 7.30
N VAL A 229 15.22 -8.56 7.74
CA VAL A 229 14.49 -8.41 9.01
C VAL A 229 15.44 -8.43 10.21
N LYS A 230 16.47 -9.30 10.19
CA LYS A 230 17.52 -9.31 11.22
C LYS A 230 18.31 -8.00 11.32
N LYS A 231 18.29 -7.17 10.28
CA LYS A 231 19.03 -5.90 10.18
C LYS A 231 18.09 -4.69 10.11
N ALA A 232 16.81 -4.86 10.43
CA ALA A 232 15.79 -3.82 10.24
C ALA A 232 16.11 -2.53 11.00
N GLU A 233 16.62 -2.63 12.23
CA GLU A 233 17.09 -1.48 13.03
C GLU A 233 18.22 -0.73 12.29
N GLU A 234 19.29 -1.43 11.89
CA GLU A 234 20.40 -0.81 11.18
C GLU A 234 20.00 -0.22 9.82
N ILE A 235 19.04 -0.84 9.12
CA ILE A 235 18.47 -0.33 7.87
C ILE A 235 17.69 0.95 8.13
N SER A 236 16.86 0.96 9.18
CA SER A 236 16.06 2.14 9.55
C SER A 236 16.91 3.32 10.01
N ALA A 237 18.09 3.05 10.59
CA ALA A 237 19.04 4.08 11.03
C ALA A 237 19.87 4.71 9.91
N VAL A 238 19.69 4.29 8.65
CA VAL A 238 20.40 4.88 7.51
C VAL A 238 19.86 6.27 7.19
N ASP A 239 20.74 7.28 7.17
CA ASP A 239 20.38 8.63 6.74
C ASP A 239 19.69 8.63 5.36
N GLY A 240 18.52 9.26 5.30
CA GLY A 240 17.69 9.35 4.10
C GLY A 240 16.73 8.18 3.88
N VAL A 241 16.73 7.15 4.72
CA VAL A 241 15.63 6.17 4.74
C VAL A 241 14.50 6.75 5.56
N ASP A 242 13.41 7.14 4.88
CA ASP A 242 12.25 7.72 5.56
C ASP A 242 11.32 6.65 6.11
N CYS A 243 11.20 5.51 5.42
CA CYS A 243 10.25 4.47 5.75
C CYS A 243 10.86 3.07 5.60
N VAL A 244 10.49 2.16 6.51
CA VAL A 244 10.72 0.72 6.36
C VAL A 244 9.38 0.03 6.18
N GLN A 245 9.16 -0.53 4.98
CA GLN A 245 7.97 -1.29 4.63
C GLN A 245 8.19 -2.77 4.96
N MET A 246 7.38 -3.31 5.87
CA MET A 246 7.41 -4.74 6.21
C MET A 246 6.62 -5.56 5.18
N GLY A 247 7.25 -6.58 4.61
CA GLY A 247 6.63 -7.54 3.67
C GLY A 247 6.37 -8.91 4.32
N PRO A 248 5.19 -9.16 4.92
CA PRO A 248 4.92 -10.39 5.66
C PRO A 248 4.89 -11.64 4.76
N LEU A 249 4.38 -11.52 3.53
CA LEU A 249 4.26 -12.66 2.60
C LEU A 249 5.64 -13.15 2.18
N ASP A 250 6.51 -12.27 1.69
CA ASP A 250 7.86 -12.63 1.28
C ASP A 250 8.74 -13.03 2.48
N LEU A 251 8.53 -12.42 3.66
CA LEU A 251 9.23 -12.86 4.87
C LEU A 251 8.90 -14.32 5.18
N SER A 252 7.61 -14.67 5.15
CA SER A 252 7.17 -16.04 5.38
C SER A 252 7.78 -17.01 4.37
N ALA A 253 7.84 -16.62 3.09
CA ALA A 253 8.48 -17.41 2.05
C ALA A 253 9.98 -17.59 2.29
N SER A 254 10.69 -16.52 2.63
CA SER A 254 12.15 -16.54 2.89
C SER A 254 12.53 -17.43 4.07
N MET A 255 11.63 -17.56 5.07
CA MET A 255 11.80 -18.42 6.25
C MET A 255 11.33 -19.87 6.02
N GLY A 256 10.91 -20.22 4.80
CA GLY A 256 10.40 -21.56 4.47
C GLY A 256 8.94 -21.81 4.85
N TYR A 257 8.18 -20.77 5.18
CA TYR A 257 6.75 -20.80 5.53
C TYR A 257 5.90 -20.14 4.43
N LEU A 258 6.11 -20.57 3.18
CA LEU A 258 5.43 -20.00 2.02
C LEU A 258 3.90 -19.95 2.23
N TRP A 259 3.30 -18.77 1.99
CA TRP A 259 1.87 -18.47 2.20
C TRP A 259 1.38 -18.56 3.67
N ASP A 260 2.27 -18.64 4.66
CA ASP A 260 1.91 -18.62 6.08
C ASP A 260 2.60 -17.50 6.89
N PRO A 261 2.26 -16.22 6.63
CA PRO A 261 2.70 -15.09 7.47
C PRO A 261 2.18 -15.15 8.91
N GLY A 262 1.15 -15.98 9.18
CA GLY A 262 0.60 -16.20 10.51
C GLY A 262 1.45 -17.16 11.35
N HIS A 263 2.42 -17.85 10.75
CA HIS A 263 3.27 -18.81 11.42
C HIS A 263 3.96 -18.18 12.63
N LYS A 264 4.00 -18.91 13.75
CA LYS A 264 4.50 -18.38 15.04
C LYS A 264 5.88 -17.73 14.92
N LYS A 265 6.84 -18.40 14.26
CA LYS A 265 8.21 -17.89 14.07
C LYS A 265 8.27 -16.64 13.19
N VAL A 266 7.43 -16.58 12.15
CA VAL A 266 7.37 -15.41 11.24
C VAL A 266 6.87 -14.20 12.01
N ARG A 267 5.81 -14.36 12.81
CA ARG A 267 5.28 -13.28 13.65
C ARG A 267 6.28 -12.84 14.72
N GLU A 268 6.97 -13.76 15.39
CA GLU A 268 7.99 -13.41 16.39
C GLU A 268 9.11 -12.57 15.77
N MET A 269 9.62 -13.00 14.62
CA MET A 269 10.65 -12.29 13.86
C MET A 269 10.15 -10.92 13.35
N MET A 270 8.92 -10.86 12.84
CA MET A 270 8.29 -9.60 12.42
C MET A 270 8.18 -8.62 13.60
N ARG A 271 7.74 -9.08 14.77
CA ARG A 271 7.60 -8.24 15.97
C ARG A 271 8.95 -7.71 16.47
N GLU A 272 10.03 -8.44 16.25
CA GLU A 272 11.38 -7.98 16.57
C GLU A 272 11.84 -6.88 15.62
N ALA A 273 11.65 -7.05 14.31
CA ALA A 273 11.94 -5.99 13.34
C ALA A 273 11.07 -4.75 13.55
N GLU A 274 9.76 -4.90 13.84
CA GLU A 274 8.87 -3.78 14.15
C GLU A 274 9.45 -2.90 15.26
N ARG A 275 9.97 -3.50 16.35
CA ARG A 275 10.64 -2.75 17.42
C ARG A 275 11.91 -2.06 16.94
N GLY A 276 12.76 -2.79 16.22
CA GLY A 276 14.02 -2.25 15.70
C GLY A 276 13.79 -1.03 14.78
N VAL A 277 12.78 -1.06 13.92
CA VAL A 277 12.43 0.07 13.05
C VAL A 277 11.96 1.27 13.87
N LEU A 278 11.10 1.06 14.87
CA LEU A 278 10.60 2.13 15.74
C LEU A 278 11.71 2.79 16.57
N GLU A 279 12.78 2.05 16.89
CA GLU A 279 13.95 2.55 17.61
C GLU A 279 14.98 3.22 16.69
N GLY A 280 15.08 2.80 15.42
CA GLY A 280 16.10 3.27 14.48
C GLY A 280 15.77 4.55 13.69
N GLY A 281 14.56 5.10 13.83
CA GLY A 281 14.23 6.46 13.38
C GLY A 281 13.52 6.61 12.04
N ALA A 282 13.33 5.52 11.28
CA ALA A 282 12.47 5.52 10.10
C ALA A 282 11.00 5.24 10.49
N TYR A 283 10.07 5.67 9.65
CA TYR A 283 8.66 5.35 9.84
C TYR A 283 8.38 3.88 9.52
N LEU A 284 7.76 3.17 10.46
CA LEU A 284 7.30 1.80 10.27
C LEU A 284 6.06 1.76 9.35
N CYS A 285 6.15 0.99 8.26
CA CYS A 285 5.11 0.82 7.25
C CYS A 285 4.79 -0.67 7.02
N GLY A 286 3.57 -1.00 6.59
CA GLY A 286 3.16 -2.40 6.42
C GLY A 286 1.92 -2.62 5.58
N PHE A 287 1.62 -3.90 5.39
CA PHE A 287 0.47 -4.37 4.64
C PHE A 287 -0.46 -5.17 5.56
N ALA A 288 -1.75 -4.82 5.58
CA ALA A 288 -2.75 -5.50 6.38
C ALA A 288 -3.02 -6.92 5.86
N MET A 289 -3.00 -7.89 6.77
CA MET A 289 -3.27 -9.29 6.46
C MET A 289 -4.60 -9.74 7.07
N PRO A 290 -5.25 -10.81 6.56
CA PRO A 290 -6.51 -11.29 7.14
C PRO A 290 -6.45 -11.58 8.65
N HIS A 291 -5.29 -12.02 9.15
CA HIS A 291 -5.06 -12.33 10.56
C HIS A 291 -4.43 -11.16 11.35
N ASP A 292 -4.00 -10.08 10.67
CA ASP A 292 -3.35 -8.92 11.26
C ASP A 292 -3.81 -7.64 10.54
N GLY A 293 -5.01 -7.18 10.90
CA GLY A 293 -5.68 -6.07 10.24
C GLY A 293 -5.08 -4.70 10.56
N PRO A 294 -5.54 -3.64 9.88
CA PRO A 294 -4.93 -2.31 9.95
C PRO A 294 -4.99 -1.67 11.34
N ILE A 295 -6.04 -1.95 12.12
CA ILE A 295 -6.17 -1.44 13.50
C ILE A 295 -5.08 -2.04 14.41
N ASN A 296 -4.76 -3.33 14.21
CA ASN A 296 -3.72 -4.00 15.00
C ASN A 296 -2.34 -3.47 14.62
N LEU A 297 -2.09 -3.23 13.33
CA LEU A 297 -0.86 -2.59 12.85
C LEU A 297 -0.71 -1.19 13.45
N LYS A 298 -1.75 -0.35 13.37
CA LYS A 298 -1.74 0.99 13.98
C LYS A 298 -1.44 0.96 15.48
N THR A 299 -2.05 0.03 16.21
CA THR A 299 -1.82 -0.12 17.67
C THR A 299 -0.37 -0.47 18.01
N ARG A 300 0.36 -1.09 17.08
CA ARG A 300 1.78 -1.41 17.22
C ARG A 300 2.73 -0.32 16.72
N GLY A 301 2.22 0.84 16.30
CA GLY A 301 3.05 1.98 15.89
C GLY A 301 3.33 2.06 14.39
N TYR A 302 2.58 1.35 13.55
CA TYR A 302 2.67 1.56 12.10
C TYR A 302 2.16 2.96 11.74
N HIS A 303 2.99 3.71 11.01
CA HIS A 303 2.71 5.06 10.54
C HIS A 303 2.03 5.06 9.17
N MET A 304 2.33 4.06 8.33
CA MET A 304 1.63 3.85 7.05
C MET A 304 1.16 2.40 6.95
N VAL A 305 -0.11 2.22 6.60
CA VAL A 305 -0.71 0.89 6.44
C VAL A 305 -1.40 0.81 5.09
N SER A 306 -0.96 -0.13 4.25
CA SER A 306 -1.69 -0.51 3.04
C SER A 306 -2.73 -1.57 3.37
N GLY A 307 -3.98 -1.31 3.02
CA GLY A 307 -5.10 -2.12 3.44
C GLY A 307 -5.46 -3.28 2.52
N THR A 308 -5.24 -3.11 1.22
CA THR A 308 -5.77 -3.99 0.19
C THR A 308 -5.09 -3.73 -1.15
N VAL A 309 -5.43 -4.56 -2.13
CA VAL A 309 -5.04 -4.45 -3.55
C VAL A 309 -6.30 -4.26 -4.39
N ASP A 310 -6.25 -3.36 -5.37
CA ASP A 310 -7.34 -3.09 -6.31
C ASP A 310 -7.91 -4.34 -7.00
N LEU A 311 -7.04 -5.20 -7.54
CA LEU A 311 -7.43 -6.46 -8.18
C LEU A 311 -8.14 -7.40 -7.20
N GLY A 312 -7.69 -7.41 -5.93
CA GLY A 312 -8.32 -8.20 -4.87
C GLY A 312 -9.72 -7.70 -4.53
N LEU A 313 -9.89 -6.37 -4.43
CA LEU A 313 -11.20 -5.74 -4.21
C LEU A 313 -12.16 -6.07 -5.36
N PHE A 314 -11.74 -5.82 -6.61
CA PHE A 314 -12.57 -6.07 -7.78
C PHE A 314 -12.97 -7.54 -7.91
N ARG A 315 -12.00 -8.46 -7.76
CA ARG A 315 -12.27 -9.90 -7.76
C ARG A 315 -13.30 -10.27 -6.70
N ASN A 316 -13.15 -9.79 -5.48
CA ASN A 316 -14.07 -10.14 -4.39
C ASN A 316 -15.49 -9.64 -4.67
N ALA A 317 -15.64 -8.40 -5.17
CA ALA A 317 -16.93 -7.83 -5.53
C ALA A 317 -17.60 -8.59 -6.69
N ALA A 318 -16.85 -8.88 -7.77
CA ALA A 318 -17.36 -9.60 -8.93
C ALA A 318 -17.79 -11.04 -8.58
N VAL A 319 -17.00 -11.75 -7.77
CA VAL A 319 -17.35 -13.09 -7.30
C VAL A 319 -18.58 -13.06 -6.41
N ASP A 320 -18.73 -12.04 -5.56
CA ASP A 320 -19.90 -11.89 -4.70
C ASP A 320 -21.19 -11.58 -5.47
N ASP A 321 -21.11 -10.73 -6.48
CA ASP A 321 -22.23 -10.43 -7.38
C ASP A 321 -22.76 -11.69 -8.07
N VAL A 322 -21.86 -12.45 -8.71
CA VAL A 322 -22.21 -13.74 -9.35
C VAL A 322 -22.76 -14.73 -8.32
N ARG A 323 -22.16 -14.82 -7.12
CA ARG A 323 -22.62 -15.72 -6.07
C ARG A 323 -24.06 -15.40 -5.67
N LYS A 324 -24.39 -14.13 -5.46
CA LYS A 324 -25.74 -13.69 -5.09
C LYS A 324 -26.76 -14.11 -6.15
N PHE A 325 -26.46 -13.87 -7.43
CA PHE A 325 -27.33 -14.31 -8.53
C PHE A 325 -27.47 -15.83 -8.61
N LYS A 326 -26.38 -16.60 -8.44
CA LYS A 326 -26.45 -18.07 -8.50
C LYS A 326 -27.21 -18.66 -7.31
N MET A 327 -27.12 -18.06 -6.11
CA MET A 327 -27.86 -18.52 -4.93
C MET A 327 -29.36 -18.25 -5.04
N SER A 328 -29.77 -17.14 -5.66
CA SER A 328 -31.20 -16.86 -5.86
C SER A 328 -31.87 -17.87 -6.81
N LEU A 329 -31.13 -18.42 -7.78
CA LEU A 329 -31.64 -19.48 -8.67
C LEU A 329 -31.89 -20.82 -7.95
N ILE A 330 -31.15 -21.11 -6.86
CA ILE A 330 -31.33 -22.34 -6.08
C ILE A 330 -32.49 -22.18 -5.09
N GLN A 331 -32.67 -20.99 -4.52
CA GLN A 331 -33.79 -20.71 -3.61
C GLN A 331 -35.13 -20.58 -4.34
N GLY A 332 -35.13 -20.14 -5.61
CA GLY A 332 -36.34 -20.06 -6.44
C GLY A 332 -36.88 -21.40 -6.96
N SER A 333 -36.15 -22.51 -6.82
CA SER A 333 -36.61 -23.82 -7.32
C SER A 333 -37.42 -24.65 -6.33
N ASP A 334 -37.44 -24.29 -5.04
CA ASP A 334 -38.22 -25.00 -4.02
C ASP A 334 -39.62 -24.39 -3.79
N ASP A 335 -39.89 -23.19 -4.32
CA ASP A 335 -41.17 -22.49 -4.15
C ASP A 335 -42.11 -22.59 -5.39
N GLU A 336 -41.67 -23.18 -6.51
CA GLU A 336 -42.51 -23.40 -7.70
C GLU A 336 -43.32 -24.72 -7.66
N VAL A 337 -43.99 -24.98 -6.54
CA VAL A 337 -45.23 -25.76 -6.53
C VAL A 337 -46.30 -24.99 -5.75
N GLY A 338 -46.72 -23.83 -6.28
CA GLY A 338 -47.84 -23.11 -5.67
C GLY A 338 -48.14 -21.71 -6.15
N GLY A 339 -48.64 -21.57 -7.39
CA GLY A 339 -49.58 -20.48 -7.72
C GLY A 339 -49.00 -19.33 -8.53
N SER A 340 -49.41 -19.29 -9.80
CA SER A 340 -49.33 -18.12 -10.66
C SER A 340 -50.12 -16.94 -10.08
N LYS A 341 -49.56 -15.73 -10.17
CA LYS A 341 -50.30 -14.51 -10.48
C LYS A 341 -49.36 -13.39 -10.94
N ASP A 342 -49.72 -12.84 -12.10
CA ASP A 342 -49.10 -11.74 -12.80
C ASP A 342 -48.90 -10.47 -11.95
N GLY A 343 -47.87 -9.71 -12.30
CA GLY A 343 -47.63 -8.36 -11.80
C GLY A 343 -46.53 -7.68 -12.58
N ASP A 344 -46.92 -6.94 -13.62
CA ASP A 344 -46.09 -6.04 -14.42
C ASP A 344 -45.29 -5.05 -13.57
N GLU A 345 -43.96 -4.99 -13.70
CA GLU A 345 -43.20 -3.77 -13.37
C GLU A 345 -42.18 -3.41 -14.46
N LYS A 346 -42.70 -2.53 -15.30
CA LYS A 346 -42.10 -1.59 -16.24
C LYS A 346 -40.90 -0.84 -15.65
N TYR A 347 -39.67 -1.16 -16.08
CA TYR A 347 -38.51 -0.27 -15.85
C TYR A 347 -37.43 -0.39 -16.93
N TRP A 348 -37.76 -0.04 -18.19
CA TRP A 348 -36.79 0.37 -19.22
C TRP A 348 -37.49 1.24 -20.29
N SER A 349 -37.34 2.56 -20.19
CA SER A 349 -37.54 3.59 -21.24
C SER A 349 -37.47 4.96 -20.53
N GLU A 350 -36.60 5.92 -20.79
CA GLU A 350 -35.64 6.26 -21.84
C GLU A 350 -34.46 7.03 -21.20
#